data_AF-A0A255RAS9-F1
#
_entry.id   AF-A0A255RAS9-F1
#
_cell.length_a   1.000
_cell.length_b   1.000
_cell.length_c   1.000
_cell.angle_alpha   90.00
_cell.angle_beta   90.00
_cell.angle_gamma   90.00
#
_symmetry.space_group_name_H-M   'P 1'
#
loop_
_entity.id
_entity.type
_entity.pdbx_description
1 polymer ?
#
loop_
_entity_poly.entity_id
_entity_poly.type
_entity_poly.pdbx_seq_one_letter_code
_entity_poly.pdbx_strand_id
1 'polypeptide(L)'
;MKSLPSLIVIALVLCSGGCQAMVDRGWIAPPGPMNYQQANAIVHDPFPLPDIGPDDRSMRPPDYQNPIALPVRNQMKNQVTPWLAP
;
A
#
# COMPACT_ATOMS: atom_id res chain seq x y z
N MET A 1 0.36 19.25 -39.59
CA MET A 1 1.44 18.45 -38.97
C MET A 1 2.30 19.22 -37.95
N LYS A 2 1.98 20.46 -37.55
CA LYS A 2 2.83 21.28 -36.65
C LYS A 2 2.59 21.08 -35.14
N SER A 3 1.55 20.34 -34.74
CA SER A 3 1.15 20.14 -33.33
C SER A 3 1.76 18.92 -32.64
N LEU A 4 2.37 18.00 -33.41
CA LEU A 4 2.97 16.77 -32.89
C LEU A 4 4.05 16.98 -31.80
N PRO A 5 5.02 17.90 -31.96
CA PRO A 5 6.05 18.11 -30.93
C PRO A 5 5.47 18.71 -29.64
N SER A 6 4.40 19.51 -29.75
CA SER A 6 3.73 20.13 -28.60
C SER A 6 3.04 19.08 -27.70
N LEU A 7 2.39 18.09 -28.32
CA LEU A 7 1.76 16.99 -27.59
C LEU A 7 2.77 16.10 -26.84
N ILE A 8 3.93 15.85 -27.44
CA ILE A 8 5.00 15.05 -26.82
C ILE A 8 5.55 15.76 -25.58
N VAL A 9 5.79 17.07 -25.66
CA VAL A 9 6.29 17.86 -24.53
C VAL A 9 5.28 17.87 -23.37
N ILE A 10 3.99 18.03 -23.66
CA ILE A 10 2.93 18.02 -22.64
C ILE A 10 2.85 16.65 -21.94
N ALA A 11 2.92 15.55 -22.69
CA ALA A 11 2.92 14.20 -22.13
C ALA A 11 4.13 13.96 -21.22
N LEU A 12 5.31 14.42 -21.62
CA LEU A 12 6.54 14.27 -20.83
C LEU A 12 6.47 15.03 -19.50
N VAL A 13 5.91 16.25 -19.52
CA VAL A 13 5.71 17.07 -18.32
C VAL A 13 4.74 16.39 -17.36
N LEU A 14 3.62 15.87 -17.85
CA LEU A 14 2.62 15.17 -17.03
C LEU A 14 3.17 13.87 -16.41
N CYS A 15 4.03 13.15 -17.14
CA CYS A 15 4.65 11.92 -16.62
C CYS A 15 5.80 12.16 -15.63
N SER A 16 6.43 13.34 -15.65
CA SER A 16 7.54 13.66 -14.75
C SER A 16 7.11 13.98 -13.31
N GLY A 17 5.85 14.41 -13.12
CA GLY A 17 5.26 14.66 -11.81
C GLY A 17 4.60 13.41 -11.24
N GLY A 18 5.35 12.57 -10.53
CA GLY A 18 4.78 11.42 -9.82
C GLY A 18 3.88 11.84 -8.63
N CYS A 19 3.14 10.88 -8.08
CA CYS A 19 2.26 11.10 -6.92
C CYS A 19 3.01 11.68 -5.71
N GLN A 20 4.31 11.41 -5.56
CA GLN A 20 5.13 11.98 -4.49
C GLN A 20 5.15 13.51 -4.53
N ALA A 21 5.27 14.12 -5.71
CA ALA A 21 5.26 15.58 -5.85
C ALA A 21 3.89 16.18 -5.49
N MET A 22 2.81 15.41 -5.62
CA MET A 22 1.46 15.83 -5.22
C MET A 22 1.29 15.73 -3.70
N VAL A 23 1.90 14.72 -3.05
CA VAL A 23 1.95 14.60 -1.58
C VAL A 23 2.74 15.77 -0.98
N ASP A 24 3.93 16.06 -1.52
CA ASP A 24 4.80 17.14 -1.01
C ASP A 24 4.14 18.53 -1.13
N ARG A 25 3.28 18.71 -2.16
CA ARG A 25 2.47 19.92 -2.35
C ARG A 25 1.16 19.95 -1.56
N GLY A 26 0.82 18.87 -0.86
CA GLY A 26 -0.42 18.75 -0.09
C GLY A 26 -1.69 18.63 -0.94
N TRP A 27 -1.58 18.29 -2.23
CA TRP A 27 -2.74 18.09 -3.11
C TRP A 27 -3.45 16.76 -2.85
N ILE A 28 -2.71 15.77 -2.35
CA ILE A 28 -3.25 14.49 -1.91
C ILE A 28 -2.70 14.15 -0.53
N ALA A 29 -3.47 13.37 0.23
CA ALA A 29 -3.03 12.92 1.55
C ALA A 29 -1.80 12.00 1.43
N PRO A 30 -0.82 12.11 2.35
CA PRO A 30 0.28 11.16 2.41
C PRO A 30 -0.26 9.76 2.76
N PRO A 31 0.43 8.69 2.35
CA PRO A 31 0.01 7.31 2.62
C PRO A 31 0.10 6.90 4.09
N GLY A 32 0.54 7.80 4.98
CA GLY A 32 0.72 7.54 6.41
C GLY A 32 2.04 6.83 6.74
N PRO A 33 2.31 6.56 8.03
CA PRO A 33 3.54 5.91 8.47
C PRO A 33 3.67 4.47 7.96
N MET A 34 4.90 3.97 7.83
CA MET A 34 5.17 2.62 7.30
C MET A 34 4.37 1.51 7.99
N ASN A 35 4.25 1.57 9.33
CA ASN A 35 3.50 0.58 10.10
C ASN A 35 2.00 0.57 9.76
N TYR A 36 1.40 1.73 9.46
CA TYR A 36 0.00 1.84 9.02
C TYR A 36 -0.19 1.17 7.66
N GLN A 37 0.74 1.41 6.73
CA GLN A 37 0.70 0.80 5.39
C GLN A 37 0.87 -0.72 5.46
N GLN A 38 1.83 -1.20 6.26
CA GLN A 38 2.04 -2.64 6.49
C GLN A 38 0.81 -3.29 7.09
N ALA A 39 0.27 -2.73 8.18
CA ALA A 39 -0.89 -3.32 8.84
C ALA A 39 -2.13 -3.37 7.92
N ASN A 40 -2.35 -2.34 7.11
CA ASN A 40 -3.41 -2.35 6.08
C ASN A 40 -3.17 -3.39 4.99
N ALA A 41 -1.92 -3.56 4.53
CA ALA A 41 -1.59 -4.57 3.53
C ALA A 41 -1.94 -5.98 4.02
N ILE A 42 -1.80 -6.23 5.33
CA ILE A 42 -2.10 -7.52 5.94
C ILE A 42 -3.60 -7.70 6.19
N VAL A 43 -4.31 -6.66 6.64
CA VAL A 43 -5.77 -6.73 6.85
C VAL A 43 -6.53 -6.95 5.55
N HIS A 44 -6.06 -6.34 4.45
CA HIS A 44 -6.68 -6.44 3.14
C HIS A 44 -6.06 -7.53 2.25
N ASP A 45 -5.22 -8.38 2.82
CA ASP A 45 -4.68 -9.55 2.13
C ASP A 45 -5.82 -10.56 1.85
N PRO A 46 -6.05 -10.99 0.60
CA PRO A 46 -7.07 -11.99 0.29
C PRO A 46 -6.76 -13.37 0.87
N PHE A 47 -5.51 -13.66 1.22
CA PHE A 47 -5.12 -14.97 1.74
C PHE A 47 -5.37 -15.04 3.26
N PRO A 48 -5.96 -16.15 3.74
CA PRO A 48 -6.26 -16.30 5.15
C PRO A 48 -4.97 -16.31 5.97
N LEU A 49 -5.10 -15.79 7.19
CA LEU A 49 -4.05 -15.86 8.17
C LEU A 49 -4.06 -17.24 8.88
N PRO A 50 -2.93 -17.70 9.44
CA PRO A 50 -2.76 -19.09 9.90
C PRO A 50 -3.70 -19.55 11.02
N ASP A 51 -4.39 -18.61 11.70
CA ASP A 51 -5.32 -18.86 12.80
C ASP A 51 -6.79 -18.57 12.45
N ILE A 52 -7.08 -18.07 11.24
CA ILE A 52 -8.44 -17.76 10.77
C ILE A 52 -8.97 -18.84 9.82
N GLY A 53 -8.09 -19.44 9.01
CA GLY A 53 -8.47 -20.45 8.04
C GLY A 53 -7.35 -21.44 7.72
N PRO A 54 -7.65 -22.49 6.94
CA PRO A 54 -6.65 -23.44 6.47
C PRO A 54 -5.55 -22.73 5.66
N ASP A 55 -4.30 -23.14 5.87
CA ASP A 55 -3.16 -22.66 5.09
C ASP A 55 -3.21 -23.28 3.68
N ASP A 56 -3.92 -22.61 2.77
CA ASP A 56 -3.99 -23.00 1.36
C ASP A 56 -2.73 -22.51 0.63
N ARG A 57 -1.63 -23.25 0.82
CA ARG A 57 -0.30 -22.97 0.25
C ARG A 57 -0.26 -22.98 -1.28
N SER A 58 -1.37 -23.30 -1.94
CA SER A 58 -1.46 -23.41 -3.39
C SER A 58 -1.61 -22.05 -4.11
N MET A 59 -2.15 -21.05 -3.42
CA MET A 59 -2.72 -19.87 -4.09
C MET A 59 -1.86 -18.60 -3.92
N ARG A 60 -1.01 -18.57 -2.88
CA ARG A 60 -0.07 -17.48 -2.61
C ARG A 60 1.29 -17.76 -3.29
N PRO A 61 1.99 -16.77 -3.86
CA PRO A 61 3.31 -17.01 -4.47
C PRO A 61 4.34 -17.38 -3.38
N PRO A 62 5.18 -18.42 -3.55
CA PRO A 62 6.00 -19.03 -2.48
C PRO A 62 6.76 -18.06 -1.56
N ASP A 63 7.30 -16.97 -2.09
CA ASP A 63 8.06 -15.98 -1.31
C ASP A 63 7.18 -15.14 -0.35
N TYR A 64 5.86 -15.19 -0.54
CA TYR A 64 4.86 -14.44 0.23
C TYR A 64 4.19 -15.30 1.30
N GLN A 65 4.54 -16.59 1.42
CA GLN A 65 4.04 -17.54 2.44
C GLN A 65 4.58 -17.25 3.86
N ASN A 66 5.04 -16.04 4.13
CA ASN A 66 5.61 -15.64 5.41
C ASN A 66 4.55 -14.91 6.25
N PRO A 67 3.65 -15.62 6.97
CA PRO A 67 2.72 -14.97 7.87
C PRO A 67 3.49 -14.32 9.01
N ILE A 68 2.94 -13.23 9.50
CA ILE A 68 3.48 -12.48 10.62
C ILE A 68 3.33 -13.31 11.88
N ALA A 69 4.30 -13.23 12.79
CA ALA A 69 4.18 -13.85 14.10
C ALA A 69 2.92 -13.33 14.83
N LEU A 70 2.14 -14.24 15.40
CA LEU A 70 0.89 -13.94 16.11
C LEU A 70 1.00 -12.81 17.17
N PRO A 71 2.10 -12.68 17.94
CA PRO A 71 2.26 -11.57 18.89
C PRO A 71 2.25 -10.18 18.23
N VAL A 72 2.76 -10.05 17.00
CA VAL A 72 2.82 -8.78 16.26
C VAL A 72 1.44 -8.40 15.75
N ARG A 73 0.56 -9.38 15.46
CA ARG A 73 -0.82 -9.10 15.03
C ARG A 73 -1.57 -8.27 16.06
N ASN A 74 -1.46 -8.58 17.35
CA ASN A 74 -2.20 -7.84 18.38
C ASN A 74 -1.84 -6.34 18.40
N GLN A 75 -0.64 -5.99 17.94
CA GLN A 75 -0.20 -4.60 17.81
C GLN A 75 -0.80 -3.91 16.57
N MET A 76 -1.26 -4.66 15.56
CA MET A 76 -1.80 -4.12 14.32
C MET A 76 -3.11 -3.37 14.52
N LYS A 77 -3.93 -3.74 15.51
CA LYS A 77 -5.18 -3.03 15.80
C LYS A 77 -4.96 -1.52 15.99
N ASN A 78 -3.90 -1.17 16.71
CA ASN A 78 -3.52 0.23 16.93
C ASN A 78 -2.89 0.88 15.69
N GLN A 79 -2.32 0.07 14.78
CA GLN A 79 -1.68 0.54 13.56
C GLN A 79 -2.66 0.74 12.41
N VAL A 80 -3.75 -0.02 12.31
CA VAL A 80 -4.76 0.05 11.23
C VAL A 80 -5.75 1.18 11.47
N THR A 81 -6.09 1.42 12.74
CA THR A 81 -7.00 2.49 13.15
C THR A 81 -6.32 3.43 14.14
N PRO A 82 -5.26 4.17 13.73
CA PRO A 82 -4.51 5.04 14.64
C PRO A 82 -5.35 6.15 15.26
N TRP A 83 -6.48 6.51 14.62
CA TRP A 83 -7.45 7.49 15.13
C TRP A 83 -8.39 6.95 16.23
N LEU A 84 -8.39 5.63 16.48
CA LEU A 84 -9.16 5.00 17.57
C LEU A 84 -8.30 4.65 18.79
N ALA A 85 -7.00 4.98 18.76
CA ALA A 85 -6.13 4.80 19.91
C ALA A 85 -6.52 5.80 21.03
N PRO A 86 -6.66 5.35 22.30
CA PRO A 86 -6.93 6.23 23.43
C PRO A 86 -5.74 7.15 23.75
#